data_AF-A0A521RQU3-F1
#
_entry.id   AF-A0A521RQU3-F1
#
_cell.length_a   1.000
_cell.length_b   1.000
_cell.length_c   1.000
_cell.angle_alpha   90.00
_cell.angle_beta   90.00
_cell.angle_gamma   90.00
#
_symmetry.space_group_name_H-M   'P 1'
#
loop_
_entity.id
_entity.type
_entity.pdbx_description
1 polymer ?
#
loop_
_entity_poly.entity_id
_entity_poly.type
_entity_poly.pdbx_seq_one_letter_code
_entity_poly.pdbx_strand_id
1 'polypeptide(L)'
;MALQPFILEPPFTADRTYLHGADIFDGIVRRIGAAAADVRLTLTVASDCAIEVCGDDAEPCASADICGSVSYLDDGVRRRLHLRRRRDMPIQERLPLDESSLVEGAIFAGDSASIPTGGAPFMRRVAAASVHLLQCSCPDDYWTIAEISCARLPPHRAPASLTLRRLLGGRYWKATARTVEGDGGGTILLARGQPRR
;
A
#
# COMPACT_ATOMS: atom_id res chain seq x y z
N MET A 1 -24.36 4.60 3.26
CA MET A 1 -24.47 5.55 2.13
C MET A 1 -23.43 5.14 1.10
N ALA A 2 -23.77 5.07 -0.19
CA ALA A 2 -22.77 4.70 -1.22
C ALA A 2 -21.70 5.78 -1.32
N LEU A 3 -20.43 5.37 -1.37
CA LEU A 3 -19.32 6.31 -1.50
C LEU A 3 -19.33 6.89 -2.92
N GLN A 4 -19.46 8.22 -3.04
CA GLN A 4 -19.39 8.87 -4.35
C GLN A 4 -18.00 8.67 -4.98
N PRO A 5 -17.92 8.54 -6.31
CA PRO A 5 -16.64 8.47 -7.00
C PRO A 5 -15.76 9.67 -6.65
N PHE A 6 -14.47 9.41 -6.45
CA PHE A 6 -13.51 10.47 -6.18
C PHE A 6 -12.18 10.17 -6.84
N ILE A 7 -11.43 11.24 -7.13
CA ILE A 7 -10.08 11.14 -7.67
C ILE A 7 -9.09 11.14 -6.52
N LEU A 8 -8.18 10.17 -6.50
CA LEU A 8 -6.94 10.26 -5.77
C LEU A 8 -6.05 11.25 -6.54
N GLU A 9 -6.03 12.49 -6.04
CA GLU A 9 -5.29 13.58 -6.65
C GLU A 9 -3.78 13.27 -6.64
N PRO A 10 -3.09 13.37 -7.78
CA PRO A 10 -1.64 13.36 -7.83
C PRO A 10 -1.06 14.66 -7.23
N PRO A 11 0.18 14.61 -6.67
CA PRO A 11 1.18 13.56 -6.89
C PRO A 11 1.28 12.54 -5.76
N PHE A 12 1.28 11.26 -6.12
CA PHE A 12 1.81 10.21 -5.26
C PHE A 12 3.31 10.43 -5.04
N THR A 13 3.80 10.08 -3.85
CA THR A 13 5.19 10.32 -3.43
C THR A 13 6.15 9.36 -4.10
N ALA A 14 7.36 9.85 -4.39
CA ALA A 14 8.49 9.13 -4.95
C ALA A 14 8.23 8.39 -6.28
N ASP A 15 9.31 8.11 -7.01
CA ASP A 15 9.27 7.35 -8.26
C ASP A 15 9.07 5.84 -8.02
N ARG A 16 9.21 5.38 -6.77
CA ARG A 16 9.18 3.96 -6.44
C ARG A 16 7.75 3.41 -6.37
N THR A 17 7.51 2.34 -7.12
CA THR A 17 6.19 1.70 -7.27
C THR A 17 5.60 1.14 -5.98
N TYR A 18 6.41 0.75 -5.00
CA TYR A 18 5.88 0.26 -3.73
C TYR A 18 5.33 1.40 -2.84
N LEU A 19 5.96 2.57 -2.82
CA LEU A 19 5.45 3.71 -2.07
C LEU A 19 4.14 4.20 -2.68
N HIS A 20 4.06 4.19 -4.00
CA HIS A 20 2.82 4.47 -4.70
C HIS A 20 1.65 3.58 -4.22
N GLY A 21 1.87 2.28 -4.02
CA GLY A 21 0.83 1.40 -3.48
C GLY A 21 0.40 1.75 -2.04
N ALA A 22 1.35 2.17 -1.20
CA ALA A 22 1.05 2.63 0.16
C ALA A 22 0.30 3.98 0.17
N ASP A 23 0.59 4.87 -0.77
CA ASP A 23 -0.07 6.16 -0.92
C ASP A 23 -1.52 6.02 -1.38
N ILE A 24 -1.76 5.13 -2.34
CA ILE A 24 -3.11 4.75 -2.78
C ILE A 24 -3.91 4.28 -1.57
N PHE A 25 -3.35 3.34 -0.79
CA PHE A 25 -4.00 2.81 0.41
C PHE A 25 -4.35 3.90 1.41
N ASP A 26 -3.40 4.76 1.76
CA ASP A 26 -3.61 5.85 2.72
C ASP A 26 -4.68 6.85 2.21
N GLY A 27 -4.62 7.23 0.94
CA GLY A 27 -5.61 8.10 0.31
C GLY A 27 -7.02 7.54 0.37
N ILE A 28 -7.19 6.23 0.13
CA ILE A 28 -8.49 5.56 0.22
C ILE A 28 -8.95 5.45 1.67
N VAL A 29 -8.08 5.04 2.59
CA VAL A 29 -8.43 4.89 4.02
C VAL A 29 -8.92 6.20 4.61
N ARG A 30 -8.31 7.33 4.25
CA ARG A 30 -8.77 8.66 4.67
C ARG A 30 -10.18 9.01 4.18
N ARG A 31 -10.63 8.44 3.05
CA ARG A 31 -11.95 8.68 2.47
C ARG A 31 -13.03 7.73 2.99
N ILE A 32 -12.70 6.44 3.18
CA ILE A 32 -13.64 5.46 3.75
C ILE A 32 -13.82 5.64 5.27
N GLY A 33 -12.84 6.28 5.94
CA GLY A 33 -12.92 6.63 7.35
C GLY A 33 -12.44 5.54 8.31
N ALA A 34 -12.25 5.92 9.57
CA ALA A 34 -11.64 5.07 10.60
C ALA A 34 -12.52 3.89 11.06
N ALA A 35 -13.83 3.91 10.75
CA ALA A 35 -14.75 2.83 11.09
C ALA A 35 -14.60 1.60 10.17
N ALA A 36 -13.89 1.73 9.04
CA ALA A 36 -13.68 0.63 8.12
C ALA A 36 -12.79 -0.46 8.74
N ALA A 37 -13.24 -1.71 8.61
CA ALA A 37 -12.50 -2.91 9.01
C ALA A 37 -12.23 -3.82 7.81
N ASP A 38 -11.36 -4.82 7.97
CA ASP A 38 -11.02 -5.82 6.94
C ASP A 38 -10.71 -5.21 5.56
N VAL A 39 -9.97 -4.10 5.58
CA VAL A 39 -9.59 -3.34 4.41
C VAL A 39 -8.52 -4.12 3.65
N ARG A 40 -8.78 -4.42 2.38
CA ARG A 40 -7.86 -5.10 1.47
C ARG A 40 -7.81 -4.35 0.15
N LEU A 41 -6.65 -3.76 -0.13
CA LEU A 41 -6.27 -3.20 -1.42
C LEU A 41 -5.52 -4.26 -2.22
N THR A 42 -5.96 -4.53 -3.45
CA THR A 42 -5.23 -5.32 -4.44
C THR A 42 -4.87 -4.43 -5.63
N LEU A 43 -3.60 -4.46 -6.04
CA LEU A 43 -3.11 -3.73 -7.20
C LEU A 43 -2.65 -4.73 -8.27
N THR A 44 -3.11 -4.52 -9.50
CA THR A 44 -2.76 -5.36 -10.64
C THR A 44 -1.64 -4.75 -11.47
N VAL A 45 -1.63 -3.43 -11.58
CA VAL A 45 -0.61 -2.66 -12.31
C VAL A 45 -0.29 -1.38 -11.57
N ALA A 46 0.97 -0.94 -11.65
CA ALA A 46 1.33 0.40 -11.23
C ALA A 46 0.64 1.42 -12.15
N SER A 47 0.11 2.51 -11.58
CA SER A 47 -0.44 3.62 -12.34
C SER A 47 0.60 4.73 -12.55
N ASP A 48 0.58 5.33 -13.73
CA ASP A 48 1.32 6.51 -14.16
C ASP A 48 0.41 7.75 -14.29
N CYS A 49 -0.86 7.58 -13.96
CA CYS A 49 -1.91 8.60 -14.02
C CYS A 49 -2.74 8.61 -12.73
N ALA A 50 -3.57 9.64 -12.57
CA ALA A 50 -4.52 9.73 -11.46
C ALA A 50 -5.44 8.50 -11.41
N ILE A 51 -5.89 8.16 -10.21
CA ILE A 51 -6.76 7.02 -9.97
C ILE A 51 -8.12 7.53 -9.52
N GLU A 52 -9.15 7.16 -10.24
CA GLU A 52 -10.52 7.31 -9.79
C GLU A 52 -10.96 6.08 -9.02
N VAL A 53 -11.57 6.32 -7.86
CA VAL A 53 -12.10 5.28 -6.99
C VAL A 53 -13.61 5.29 -7.14
N CYS A 54 -14.17 4.17 -7.63
CA CYS A 54 -15.60 4.02 -7.90
C CYS A 54 -16.19 2.89 -7.04
N GLY A 55 -17.43 3.01 -6.61
CA GLY A 55 -18.17 1.90 -5.99
C GLY A 55 -18.58 0.82 -7.01
N ASP A 56 -19.04 -0.34 -6.51
CA ASP A 56 -19.56 -1.45 -7.33
C ASP A 56 -20.73 -1.03 -8.25
N ASP A 57 -21.51 -0.02 -7.83
CA ASP A 57 -22.68 0.47 -8.55
C ASP A 57 -22.31 1.39 -9.74
N ALA A 58 -21.01 1.68 -9.93
CA ALA A 58 -20.54 2.53 -11.02
C ALA A 58 -20.62 1.84 -12.38
N GLU A 59 -20.75 2.62 -13.44
CA GLU A 59 -20.78 2.09 -14.80
C GLU A 59 -19.58 1.17 -15.10
N PRO A 60 -19.81 0.05 -15.81
CA PRO A 60 -18.75 -0.88 -16.16
C PRO A 60 -17.66 -0.16 -16.97
N CYS A 61 -16.46 -0.12 -16.40
CA CYS A 61 -15.29 0.39 -17.08
C CYS A 61 -14.67 -0.70 -17.97
N ALA A 62 -14.02 -0.29 -19.06
CA ALA A 62 -13.17 -1.20 -19.82
C ALA A 62 -12.14 -1.85 -18.88
N SER A 63 -12.04 -3.18 -18.92
CA SER A 63 -11.16 -3.95 -18.02
C SER A 63 -9.70 -3.47 -18.06
N ALA A 64 -9.26 -2.96 -19.21
CA ALA A 64 -7.91 -2.44 -19.42
C ALA A 64 -7.58 -1.21 -18.56
N ASP A 65 -8.57 -0.47 -18.05
CA ASP A 65 -8.34 0.73 -17.24
C ASP A 65 -8.44 0.47 -15.74
N ILE A 66 -8.79 -0.75 -15.33
CA ILE A 66 -8.78 -1.15 -13.92
C ILE A 66 -7.36 -1.50 -13.49
N CYS A 67 -6.81 -0.76 -12.52
CA CYS A 67 -5.49 -1.01 -11.94
C CYS A 67 -5.52 -1.69 -10.57
N GLY A 68 -6.71 -1.93 -10.02
CA GLY A 68 -6.86 -2.59 -8.74
C GLY A 68 -8.28 -2.52 -8.20
N SER A 69 -8.43 -3.01 -6.97
CA SER A 69 -9.68 -2.95 -6.24
C SER A 69 -9.43 -2.85 -4.75
N VAL A 70 -10.39 -2.30 -4.02
CA VAL A 70 -10.41 -2.30 -2.56
C VAL A 70 -11.65 -3.04 -2.12
N SER A 71 -11.54 -3.81 -1.05
CA SER A 71 -12.70 -4.32 -0.34
C SER A 71 -12.56 -4.06 1.15
N TYR A 72 -13.64 -3.70 1.81
CA TYR A 72 -13.65 -3.37 3.23
C TYR A 72 -15.01 -3.69 3.84
N LEU A 73 -15.05 -3.79 5.15
CA LEU A 73 -16.27 -3.91 5.93
C LEU A 73 -16.65 -2.52 6.46
N ASP A 74 -17.89 -2.12 6.22
CA ASP A 74 -18.48 -0.87 6.70
C ASP A 74 -19.82 -1.18 7.33
N ASP A 75 -19.93 -0.98 8.65
CA ASP A 75 -21.11 -1.32 9.44
C ASP A 75 -21.63 -2.76 9.18
N GLY A 76 -20.70 -3.72 9.17
CA GLY A 76 -21.00 -5.14 8.89
C GLY A 76 -21.25 -5.47 7.42
N VAL A 77 -21.37 -4.48 6.54
CA VAL A 77 -21.62 -4.68 5.11
C VAL A 77 -20.30 -4.71 4.35
N ARG A 78 -20.09 -5.78 3.57
CA ARG A 78 -18.94 -5.83 2.65
C ARG A 78 -19.15 -4.84 1.52
N ARG A 79 -18.19 -3.93 1.37
CA ARG A 79 -18.11 -2.96 0.28
C ARG A 79 -16.93 -3.30 -0.62
N ARG A 80 -17.06 -3.00 -1.90
CA ARG A 80 -15.96 -3.05 -2.85
C ARG A 80 -15.91 -1.76 -3.67
N LEU A 81 -14.68 -1.36 -3.95
CA LEU A 81 -14.33 -0.22 -4.78
C LEU A 81 -13.42 -0.70 -5.90
N HIS A 82 -13.57 -0.09 -7.05
CA HIS A 82 -12.72 -0.28 -8.22
C HIS A 82 -11.77 0.90 -8.38
N LEU A 83 -10.52 0.61 -8.74
CA LEU A 83 -9.51 1.62 -9.01
C LEU A 83 -9.35 1.75 -10.53
N ARG A 84 -9.84 2.85 -11.08
CA ARG A 84 -9.82 3.17 -12.51
C ARG A 84 -8.70 4.17 -12.80
N ARG A 85 -7.88 3.88 -13.79
CA ARG A 85 -6.87 4.79 -14.32
C ARG A 85 -7.51 5.91 -15.12
N ARG A 86 -7.17 7.16 -14.79
CA ARG A 86 -7.58 8.36 -15.53
C ARG A 86 -6.46 8.80 -16.45
N ARG A 87 -6.37 8.15 -17.61
CA ARG A 87 -5.30 8.41 -18.60
C ARG A 87 -5.31 9.85 -19.14
N ASP A 88 -6.46 10.52 -19.05
CA ASP A 88 -6.64 11.94 -19.32
C ASP A 88 -5.97 12.84 -18.26
N MET A 89 -5.58 12.29 -17.11
CA MET A 89 -4.91 12.96 -16.00
C MET A 89 -3.57 12.29 -15.67
N PRO A 90 -2.56 12.38 -16.55
CA PRO A 90 -1.23 11.81 -16.30
C PRO A 90 -0.53 12.49 -15.11
N ILE A 91 0.26 11.71 -14.36
CA ILE A 91 1.13 12.25 -13.29
C ILE A 91 2.34 12.90 -13.95
N GLN A 92 2.41 14.23 -13.92
CA GLN A 92 3.50 14.99 -14.56
C GLN A 92 4.79 14.98 -13.73
N GLU A 93 4.66 15.10 -12.41
CA GLU A 93 5.77 15.12 -11.47
C GLU A 93 5.33 14.39 -10.21
N ARG A 94 6.27 13.81 -9.46
CA ARG A 94 6.03 13.11 -8.18
C ARG A 94 6.67 13.90 -7.05
N LEU A 95 6.05 13.90 -5.88
CA LEU A 95 6.61 14.59 -4.73
C LEU A 95 7.91 13.88 -4.30
N PRO A 96 9.05 14.60 -4.25
CA PRO A 96 10.28 14.04 -3.72
C PRO A 96 10.07 13.57 -2.28
N LEU A 97 10.61 12.41 -1.94
CA LEU A 97 10.54 11.86 -0.59
C LEU A 97 11.90 11.26 -0.23
N ASP A 98 12.44 11.70 0.91
CA ASP A 98 13.57 11.01 1.52
C ASP A 98 13.08 9.74 2.20
N GLU A 99 13.27 8.61 1.54
CA GLU A 99 12.82 7.30 2.03
C GLU A 99 13.55 6.87 3.31
N SER A 100 14.76 7.38 3.54
CA SER A 100 15.53 7.05 4.74
C SER A 100 14.82 7.55 6.00
N SER A 101 14.13 8.70 5.90
CA SER A 101 13.30 9.24 6.97
C SER A 101 12.11 8.33 7.37
N LEU A 102 11.66 7.45 6.48
CA LEU A 102 10.55 6.51 6.77
C LEU A 102 10.97 5.36 7.69
N VAL A 103 12.28 5.08 7.75
CA VAL A 103 12.86 3.98 8.52
C VAL A 103 13.91 4.48 9.52
N GLU A 104 13.94 5.78 9.77
CA GLU A 104 14.83 6.39 10.75
C GLU A 104 14.61 5.77 12.14
N GLY A 105 15.71 5.36 12.78
CA GLY A 105 15.67 4.68 14.08
C GLY A 105 15.09 3.26 14.06
N ALA A 106 14.75 2.71 12.90
CA ALA A 106 14.34 1.31 12.80
C ALA A 106 15.53 0.38 13.07
N ILE A 107 15.26 -0.72 13.77
CA ILE A 107 16.23 -1.76 14.08
C ILE A 107 15.92 -2.98 13.22
N PHE A 108 16.89 -3.42 12.42
CA PHE A 108 16.75 -4.55 11.51
C PHE A 108 17.54 -5.75 12.02
N ALA A 109 16.91 -6.94 12.01
CA ALA A 109 17.52 -8.19 12.45
C ALA A 109 16.96 -9.37 11.65
N GLY A 110 17.80 -9.98 10.82
CA GLY A 110 17.40 -11.08 9.92
C GLY A 110 16.23 -10.65 9.02
N ASP A 111 15.15 -11.43 9.03
CA ASP A 111 13.92 -11.15 8.27
C ASP A 111 12.92 -10.25 9.04
N SER A 112 13.35 -9.54 10.07
CA SER A 112 12.47 -8.75 10.93
C SER A 112 12.98 -7.33 11.16
N ALA A 113 12.05 -6.42 11.48
CA ALA A 113 12.35 -5.05 11.85
C ALA A 113 11.47 -4.55 13.00
N SER A 114 12.03 -3.72 13.87
CA SER A 114 11.30 -2.88 14.82
C SER A 114 11.31 -1.44 14.30
N ILE A 115 10.14 -0.84 14.15
CA ILE A 115 9.94 0.49 13.57
C ILE A 115 9.40 1.40 14.68
N PRO A 116 10.10 2.48 15.06
CA PRO A 116 9.61 3.40 16.09
C PRO A 116 8.42 4.20 15.57
N THR A 117 7.74 4.91 16.47
CA THR A 117 6.76 5.95 16.12
C THR A 117 7.37 6.94 15.11
N GLY A 118 6.61 7.38 14.10
CA GLY A 118 7.14 8.26 13.05
C GLY A 118 6.10 9.20 12.46
N GLY A 119 6.57 10.18 11.67
CA GLY A 119 5.71 11.20 11.07
C GLY A 119 4.85 10.70 9.90
N ALA A 120 5.26 9.62 9.24
CA ALA A 120 4.60 9.05 8.06
C ALA A 120 3.53 8.00 8.41
N PRO A 121 2.55 7.77 7.50
CA PRO A 121 1.52 6.74 7.68
C PRO A 121 2.12 5.36 7.98
N PHE A 122 1.46 4.61 8.86
CA PHE A 122 1.91 3.29 9.32
C PHE A 122 2.26 2.36 8.15
N MET A 123 1.36 2.20 7.17
CA MET A 123 1.61 1.30 6.04
C MET A 123 2.74 1.79 5.11
N ARG A 124 2.99 3.10 5.03
CA ARG A 124 4.11 3.65 4.27
C ARG A 124 5.45 3.31 4.93
N ARG A 125 5.55 3.45 6.25
CA ARG A 125 6.74 3.04 7.03
C ARG A 125 6.97 1.53 6.96
N VAL A 126 5.92 0.73 7.08
CA VAL A 126 6.00 -0.73 6.92
C VAL A 126 6.47 -1.10 5.51
N ALA A 127 5.96 -0.45 4.45
CA ALA A 127 6.40 -0.69 3.08
C ALA A 127 7.89 -0.38 2.90
N ALA A 128 8.35 0.77 3.38
CA ALA A 128 9.76 1.17 3.32
C ALA A 128 10.67 0.19 4.08
N ALA A 129 10.33 -0.17 5.32
CA ALA A 129 11.10 -1.13 6.10
C ALA A 129 11.12 -2.54 5.46
N SER A 130 10.01 -2.95 4.84
CA SER A 130 9.93 -4.22 4.12
C SER A 130 10.89 -4.24 2.93
N VAL A 131 10.93 -3.15 2.14
CA VAL A 131 11.84 -3.05 1.00
C VAL A 131 13.29 -2.93 1.47
N HIS A 132 13.56 -2.23 2.57
CA HIS A 132 14.91 -2.15 3.14
C HIS A 132 15.48 -3.55 3.47
N LEU A 133 14.70 -4.38 4.18
CA LEU A 133 15.09 -5.76 4.46
C LEU A 133 15.31 -6.59 3.17
N LEU A 134 14.46 -6.39 2.16
CA LEU A 134 14.58 -7.09 0.89
C LEU A 134 15.82 -6.65 0.11
N GLN A 135 16.16 -5.37 0.12
CA GLN A 135 17.35 -4.84 -0.55
C GLN A 135 18.65 -5.42 0.04
N CYS A 136 18.68 -5.75 1.34
CA CYS A 136 19.81 -6.48 1.91
C CYS A 136 20.01 -7.88 1.31
N SER A 137 18.92 -8.54 0.91
CA SER A 137 18.95 -9.91 0.35
C SER A 137 18.96 -9.94 -1.19
N CYS A 138 18.45 -8.88 -1.82
CA CYS A 138 18.08 -8.79 -3.22
C CYS A 138 18.25 -7.34 -3.71
N PRO A 139 19.49 -6.81 -3.76
CA PRO A 139 19.75 -5.37 -3.96
C PRO A 139 19.39 -4.87 -5.37
N ASP A 140 19.46 -5.73 -6.38
CA ASP A 140 19.26 -5.36 -7.79
C ASP A 140 17.82 -5.51 -8.27
N ASP A 141 16.91 -5.97 -7.40
CA ASP A 141 15.51 -6.16 -7.75
C ASP A 141 14.67 -4.91 -7.49
N TYR A 142 13.58 -4.78 -8.25
CA TYR A 142 12.55 -3.80 -7.95
C TYR A 142 11.32 -4.47 -7.33
N TRP A 143 10.59 -3.68 -6.55
CA TRP A 143 9.49 -4.16 -5.73
C TRP A 143 8.21 -3.38 -6.03
N THR A 144 7.12 -4.12 -6.24
CA THR A 144 5.78 -3.56 -6.36
C THR A 144 4.90 -4.10 -5.24
N ILE A 145 3.97 -3.29 -4.74
CA ILE A 145 2.94 -3.77 -3.83
C ILE A 145 1.84 -4.40 -4.68
N ALA A 146 1.60 -5.70 -4.48
CA ALA A 146 0.48 -6.42 -5.07
C ALA A 146 -0.76 -6.35 -4.16
N GLU A 147 -0.55 -6.30 -2.84
CA GLU A 147 -1.65 -6.25 -1.87
C GLU A 147 -1.26 -5.53 -0.58
N ILE A 148 -2.21 -4.79 -0.01
CA ILE A 148 -2.17 -4.32 1.38
C ILE A 148 -3.46 -4.76 2.06
N SER A 149 -3.36 -5.41 3.21
CA SER A 149 -4.50 -5.92 3.96
C SER A 149 -4.39 -5.57 5.43
N CYS A 150 -5.44 -5.01 6.03
CA CYS A 150 -5.54 -4.67 7.45
C CYS A 150 -6.88 -5.16 8.01
N ALA A 151 -6.87 -6.04 9.00
CA ALA A 151 -8.09 -6.45 9.70
C ALA A 151 -8.68 -5.29 10.50
N ARG A 152 -7.82 -4.56 11.21
CA ARG A 152 -8.12 -3.27 11.84
C ARG A 152 -7.07 -2.26 11.42
N LEU A 153 -7.50 -1.06 11.05
CA LEU A 153 -6.59 0.00 10.64
C LEU A 153 -5.66 0.37 11.81
N PRO A 154 -4.34 0.29 11.62
CA PRO A 154 -3.39 0.67 12.66
C PRO A 154 -3.42 2.20 12.86
N PRO A 155 -3.18 2.70 14.09
CA PRO A 155 -3.03 4.13 14.30
C PRO A 155 -1.89 4.68 13.44
N HIS A 156 -2.13 5.84 12.83
CA HIS A 156 -1.28 6.39 11.77
C HIS A 156 0.22 6.43 12.13
N ARG A 157 0.56 6.75 13.39
CA ARG A 157 1.93 6.93 13.85
C ARG A 157 2.43 5.83 14.78
N ALA A 158 1.65 4.78 15.04
CA ALA A 158 2.01 3.74 16.00
C ALA A 158 3.37 3.08 15.68
N PRO A 159 4.14 2.67 16.70
CA PRO A 159 5.30 1.81 16.48
C PRO A 159 4.86 0.45 15.93
N ALA A 160 5.73 -0.19 15.15
CA ALA A 160 5.42 -1.44 14.48
C ALA A 160 6.53 -2.48 14.67
N SER A 161 6.14 -3.74 14.85
CA SER A 161 7.02 -4.89 14.58
C SER A 161 6.67 -5.47 13.22
N LEU A 162 7.70 -5.85 12.46
CA LEU A 162 7.58 -6.35 11.10
C LEU A 162 8.35 -7.67 10.97
N THR A 163 7.76 -8.64 10.28
CA THR A 163 8.44 -9.86 9.84
C THR A 163 8.15 -10.12 8.37
N LEU A 164 9.19 -10.47 7.61
CA LEU A 164 9.09 -10.89 6.22
C LEU A 164 9.07 -12.41 6.10
N ARG A 165 8.26 -12.89 5.14
CA ARG A 165 8.25 -14.29 4.75
C ARG A 165 8.30 -14.42 3.24
N ARG A 166 9.25 -15.19 2.75
CA ARG A 166 9.36 -15.56 1.33
C ARG A 166 8.22 -16.49 0.91
N LEU A 167 7.64 -16.26 -0.27
CA LEU A 167 6.56 -17.04 -0.85
C LEU A 167 6.86 -17.41 -2.31
N LEU A 168 6.21 -18.47 -2.80
CA LEU A 168 6.18 -18.86 -4.22
C LEU A 168 7.58 -18.83 -4.88
N GLY A 169 8.54 -19.51 -4.28
CA GLY A 169 9.92 -19.59 -4.80
C GLY A 169 10.70 -18.28 -4.77
N GLY A 170 10.23 -17.24 -4.07
CA GLY A 170 10.86 -15.91 -4.11
C GLY A 170 10.42 -15.08 -5.31
N ARG A 171 9.16 -15.23 -5.73
CA ARG A 171 8.49 -14.22 -6.58
C ARG A 171 7.69 -13.23 -5.74
N TYR A 172 7.26 -13.63 -4.55
CA TYR A 172 6.49 -12.81 -3.64
C TYR A 172 7.04 -12.88 -2.22
N TRP A 173 6.90 -11.79 -1.50
CA TRP A 173 7.23 -11.70 -0.08
C TRP A 173 6.05 -11.10 0.66
N LYS A 174 5.70 -11.72 1.77
CA LYS A 174 4.66 -11.21 2.65
C LYS A 174 5.32 -10.57 3.86
N ALA A 175 5.15 -9.27 3.98
CA ALA A 175 5.46 -8.52 5.19
C ALA A 175 4.25 -8.56 6.11
N THR A 176 4.44 -8.97 7.36
CA THR A 176 3.40 -8.95 8.39
C THR A 176 3.82 -7.96 9.45
N ALA A 177 3.04 -6.89 9.61
CA ALA A 177 3.26 -5.84 10.59
C ALA A 177 2.19 -5.88 11.68
N ARG A 178 2.61 -5.65 12.92
CA ARG A 178 1.73 -5.51 14.08
C ARG A 178 2.11 -4.25 14.85
N THR A 179 1.11 -3.55 15.41
CA THR A 179 1.39 -2.53 16.41
C THR A 179 1.98 -3.19 17.65
N VAL A 180 2.90 -2.51 18.34
CA VAL A 180 3.52 -3.06 19.57
C VAL A 180 2.47 -3.28 20.67
N GLU A 181 1.43 -2.45 20.69
CA GLU A 181 0.31 -2.54 21.64
C GLU A 181 -0.71 -3.64 21.28
N GLY A 182 -0.54 -4.32 20.13
CA GLY A 182 -1.35 -5.50 19.74
C GLY A 182 -2.71 -5.21 19.10
N ASP A 183 -3.19 -3.97 19.15
CA ASP A 183 -4.54 -3.60 18.70
C ASP A 183 -4.72 -3.34 17.21
N GLY A 184 -3.67 -3.47 16.40
CA GLY A 184 -3.74 -3.23 14.96
C GLY A 184 -2.59 -3.87 14.19
N GLY A 185 -2.72 -3.86 12.87
CA GLY A 185 -1.68 -4.42 12.02
C GLY A 185 -2.12 -4.55 10.57
N GLY A 186 -1.19 -5.02 9.76
CA GLY A 186 -1.46 -5.24 8.36
C GLY A 186 -0.44 -6.18 7.73
N THR A 187 -0.76 -6.60 6.52
CA THR A 187 0.16 -7.36 5.69
C THR A 187 0.35 -6.65 4.37
N ILE A 188 1.58 -6.62 3.88
CA ILE A 188 1.92 -6.16 2.54
C ILE A 188 2.41 -7.38 1.76
N LEU A 189 1.80 -7.65 0.61
CA LEU A 189 2.33 -8.60 -0.36
C LEU A 189 3.14 -7.83 -1.39
N LEU A 190 4.45 -8.04 -1.37
CA LEU A 190 5.39 -7.47 -2.32
C LEU A 190 5.64 -8.49 -3.44
N ALA A 191 5.51 -8.04 -4.68
CA ALA A 191 5.92 -8.80 -5.85
C ALA A 191 7.31 -8.33 -6.28
N ARG A 192 8.18 -9.30 -6.52
CA ARG A 192 9.51 -9.06 -7.08
C ARG A 192 9.37 -8.89 -8.58
N GLY A 193 9.92 -7.80 -9.09
CA GLY A 193 10.18 -7.66 -10.51
C GLY A 193 11.68 -7.70 -10.78
N GLN A 194 12.04 -8.29 -11.91
CA GLN A 194 13.42 -8.27 -12.41
C GLN A 194 13.53 -7.19 -13.48
N PRO A 195 14.59 -6.36 -13.46
CA PRO A 195 14.83 -5.39 -14.51
C PRO A 195 14.63 -6.05 -15.88
N ARG A 196 13.84 -5.41 -16.75
CA ARG A 196 13.79 -5.84 -18.15
C ARG A 196 15.20 -5.60 -18.70
N ARG A 197 15.93 -6.69 -18.93
CA ARG A 197 17.20 -6.67 -19.66
C ARG A 197 16.98 -6.17 -21.08
#